data_AF-A0A516QKA9-F1
#
_entry.id   AF-A0A516QKA9-F1
#
_cell.length_a   1.000
_cell.length_b   1.000
_cell.length_c   1.000
_cell.angle_alpha   90.00
_cell.angle_beta   90.00
_cell.angle_gamma   90.00
#
_symmetry.space_group_name_H-M   'P 1'
#
loop_
_entity.id
_entity.type
_entity.pdbx_description
1 polymer ?
#
loop_
_entity_poly.entity_id
_entity_poly.type
_entity_poly.pdbx_seq_one_letter_code
_entity_poly.pdbx_strand_id
1 'polypeptide(L)'
;MIIGVPKEIKNNENRVALTPAGVIAFVKAGHKVLIETNAGVESGFNNVDYVYAGAEIIQSAAEVWRQSEMIMKVKEPLASEYTYFRPDLVLFTYLHLAAEPALAQALKDNGVTAIAYETVEVNHTLPLLTPMSEVAGRMSVQIGAQFLQKSNGGQGILLAGVPGVNRGKIAILGGGIVGTNAAKMAIGLGADVTIIDLNAERLRQLDDIFGTHIKTLMSNPFNIAETVKQADLLISAVLIPGAKAPKLVTEEMVRAMKTGSVIVDVAIDQGGAVETCDHVTTHDNPTFEKYGVLHYSVANMPGAVPRTSTIALTNVTLPYALQIANKGVQEAIFENNALKLGVNMLNGEVTCEVVAKELGYACVSIEEALAKK
;
A
#
# COMPACT_ATOMS: atom_id res chain seq x y z
N MET A 1 16.52 19.59 -12.37
CA MET A 1 15.11 19.18 -12.51
C MET A 1 14.24 19.96 -11.53
N ILE A 2 12.99 20.25 -11.91
CA ILE A 2 11.94 20.80 -11.03
C ILE A 2 11.04 19.66 -10.53
N ILE A 3 10.96 19.48 -9.22
CA ILE A 3 10.18 18.41 -8.58
C ILE A 3 8.92 19.00 -7.98
N GLY A 4 7.76 18.48 -8.36
CA GLY A 4 6.46 18.92 -7.84
C GLY A 4 5.84 17.91 -6.91
N VAL A 5 5.25 18.39 -5.82
CA VAL A 5 4.49 17.60 -4.87
C VAL A 5 3.13 18.26 -4.66
N PRO A 6 2.10 17.87 -5.43
CA PRO A 6 0.74 18.34 -5.21
C PRO A 6 0.19 17.75 -3.91
N LYS A 7 -0.84 18.40 -3.37
CA LYS A 7 -1.63 17.87 -2.25
C LYS A 7 -2.43 16.67 -2.73
N GLU A 8 -2.48 15.62 -1.92
CA GLU A 8 -3.35 14.48 -2.21
C GLU A 8 -4.82 14.85 -2.10
N ILE A 9 -5.61 14.38 -3.06
CA ILE A 9 -7.04 14.69 -3.18
C ILE A 9 -7.95 13.47 -3.03
N LYS A 10 -7.37 12.26 -2.95
CA LYS A 10 -8.15 11.04 -2.72
C LYS A 10 -8.72 11.11 -1.29
N ASN A 11 -9.97 10.65 -1.13
CA ASN A 11 -10.65 10.72 0.16
C ASN A 11 -9.83 10.05 1.27
N ASN A 12 -9.68 10.74 2.41
CA ASN A 12 -8.89 10.30 3.56
C ASN A 12 -7.42 9.94 3.23
N GLU A 13 -6.85 10.52 2.17
CA GLU A 13 -5.43 10.47 1.90
C GLU A 13 -4.71 11.66 2.56
N ASN A 14 -4.13 11.41 3.72
CA ASN A 14 -3.48 12.42 4.54
C ASN A 14 -1.94 12.40 4.42
N ARG A 15 -1.39 11.48 3.62
CA ARG A 15 0.05 11.40 3.37
C ARG A 15 0.49 12.44 2.35
N VAL A 16 1.81 12.63 2.25
CA VAL A 16 2.46 13.49 1.25
C VAL A 16 3.69 12.79 0.69
N ALA A 17 4.00 13.00 -0.60
CA ALA A 17 5.05 12.25 -1.29
C ALA A 17 6.48 12.69 -0.96
N LEU A 18 6.64 13.78 -0.18
CA LEU A 18 7.95 14.31 0.18
C LEU A 18 7.92 14.99 1.55
N THR A 19 8.92 14.71 2.38
CA THR A 19 9.13 15.38 3.68
C THR A 19 10.13 16.53 3.53
N PRO A 20 10.21 17.46 4.51
CA PRO A 20 11.26 18.48 4.55
C PRO A 20 12.70 17.90 4.43
N ALA A 21 12.95 16.71 4.98
CA ALA A 21 14.24 16.03 4.84
C ALA A 21 14.54 15.66 3.37
N GLY A 22 13.53 15.19 2.63
CA GLY A 22 13.64 14.93 1.20
C GLY A 22 13.86 16.21 0.37
N VAL A 23 13.19 17.31 0.74
CA VAL A 23 13.43 18.63 0.12
C VAL A 23 14.89 19.05 0.26
N ILE A 24 15.46 18.96 1.47
CA ILE A 24 16.88 19.29 1.70
C ILE A 24 17.78 18.46 0.77
N ALA A 25 17.49 17.18 0.56
CA ALA A 25 18.27 16.32 -0.31
C ALA A 25 18.21 16.76 -1.79
N PHE A 26 17.02 17.09 -2.30
CA PHE A 26 16.86 17.62 -3.66
C PHE A 26 17.55 18.97 -3.85
N VAL A 27 17.38 19.90 -2.90
CA VAL A 27 18.01 21.23 -2.96
C VAL A 27 19.53 21.12 -2.93
N LYS A 28 20.09 20.25 -2.09
CA LYS A 28 21.55 19.98 -2.05
C LYS A 28 22.07 19.39 -3.36
N ALA A 29 21.25 18.61 -4.07
CA ALA A 29 21.57 18.09 -5.40
C ALA A 29 21.36 19.13 -6.53
N GLY A 30 21.00 20.38 -6.20
CA GLY A 30 20.81 21.45 -7.19
C GLY A 30 19.45 21.43 -7.90
N HIS A 31 18.46 20.74 -7.33
CA HIS A 31 17.10 20.66 -7.87
C HIS A 31 16.17 21.67 -7.21
N LYS A 32 15.13 22.09 -7.94
CA LYS A 32 14.07 22.96 -7.41
C LYS A 32 12.92 22.09 -6.93
N VAL A 33 12.34 22.40 -5.77
CA VAL A 33 11.18 21.68 -5.23
C VAL A 33 10.00 22.62 -5.07
N LEU A 34 8.86 22.25 -5.66
CA LEU A 34 7.57 22.92 -5.58
C LEU A 34 6.62 22.08 -4.74
N ILE A 35 6.08 22.66 -3.68
CA ILE A 35 5.11 22.00 -2.80
C ILE A 35 3.80 22.76 -2.89
N GLU A 36 2.69 22.07 -3.15
CA GLU A 36 1.38 22.71 -3.04
C GLU A 36 1.12 23.15 -1.60
N THR A 37 0.52 24.31 -1.44
CA THR A 37 0.12 24.83 -0.13
C THR A 37 -0.67 23.80 0.66
N ASN A 38 -0.24 23.57 1.90
CA ASN A 38 -0.83 22.62 2.84
C ASN A 38 -0.77 21.13 2.41
N ALA A 39 0.06 20.76 1.44
CA ALA A 39 0.20 19.37 1.01
C ALA A 39 0.63 18.42 2.15
N GLY A 40 1.51 18.88 3.04
CA GLY A 40 2.05 18.05 4.13
C GLY A 40 1.40 18.23 5.51
N VAL A 41 0.41 19.14 5.64
CA VAL A 41 -0.13 19.54 6.96
C VAL A 41 -0.74 18.36 7.71
N GLU A 42 -1.50 17.51 7.03
CA GLU A 42 -2.12 16.32 7.64
C GLU A 42 -1.09 15.23 8.01
N SER A 43 0.12 15.30 7.46
CA SER A 43 1.29 14.50 7.85
C SER A 43 2.17 15.19 8.91
N GLY A 44 1.73 16.32 9.46
CA GLY A 44 2.46 17.11 10.45
C GLY A 44 3.64 17.91 9.88
N PHE A 45 3.63 18.24 8.60
CA PHE A 45 4.65 19.07 7.95
C PHE A 45 3.98 20.35 7.44
N ASN A 46 4.20 21.45 8.15
CA ASN A 46 3.63 22.74 7.78
C ASN A 46 4.38 23.36 6.60
N ASN A 47 3.73 24.29 5.89
CA ASN A 47 4.36 25.03 4.78
C ASN A 47 5.70 25.66 5.17
N VAL A 48 5.81 26.17 6.40
CA VAL A 48 7.04 26.79 6.90
C VAL A 48 8.21 25.78 6.99
N ASP A 49 7.92 24.52 7.30
CA ASP A 49 8.94 23.46 7.38
C ASP A 49 9.54 23.18 6.00
N TYR A 50 8.70 23.19 4.96
CA TYR A 50 9.13 23.08 3.57
C TYR A 50 9.94 24.28 3.09
N VAL A 51 9.52 25.51 3.45
CA VAL A 51 10.27 26.74 3.13
C VAL A 51 11.65 26.72 3.78
N TYR A 52 11.75 26.36 5.07
CA TYR A 52 13.05 26.25 5.75
C TYR A 52 13.94 25.15 5.15
N ALA A 53 13.35 24.11 4.58
CA ALA A 53 14.07 23.08 3.84
C ALA A 53 14.52 23.52 2.43
N GLY A 54 14.03 24.66 1.93
CA GLY A 54 14.39 25.23 0.63
C GLY A 54 13.40 24.99 -0.50
N ALA A 55 12.17 24.54 -0.21
CA ALA A 55 11.12 24.43 -1.21
C ALA A 55 10.37 25.75 -1.43
N GLU A 56 9.75 25.88 -2.60
CA GLU A 56 8.80 26.94 -2.93
C GLU A 56 7.37 26.44 -2.69
N ILE A 57 6.56 27.22 -1.96
CA ILE A 57 5.15 26.92 -1.74
C ILE A 57 4.32 27.52 -2.86
N ILE A 58 3.58 26.68 -3.57
CA ILE A 58 2.72 27.05 -4.70
C ILE A 58 1.25 26.96 -4.28
N GLN A 59 0.44 27.97 -4.61
CA GLN A 59 -0.94 28.06 -4.13
C GLN A 59 -1.90 27.12 -4.87
N SER A 60 -1.61 26.77 -6.13
CA SER A 60 -2.50 25.95 -6.94
C SER A 60 -1.84 24.66 -7.40
N ALA A 61 -2.58 23.55 -7.32
CA ALA A 61 -2.16 22.26 -7.88
C ALA A 61 -1.76 22.40 -9.36
N ALA A 62 -2.57 23.11 -10.15
CA ALA A 62 -2.33 23.33 -11.57
C ALA A 62 -0.94 23.94 -11.86
N GLU A 63 -0.47 24.86 -11.03
CA GLU A 63 0.86 25.45 -11.16
C GLU A 63 1.98 24.47 -10.79
N VAL A 64 1.80 23.68 -9.73
CA VAL A 64 2.75 22.61 -9.38
C VAL A 64 2.88 21.63 -10.53
N TRP A 65 1.75 21.14 -11.05
CA TRP A 65 1.73 20.22 -12.18
C TRP A 65 2.40 20.81 -13.41
N ARG A 66 2.06 22.06 -13.79
CA ARG A 66 2.56 22.71 -15.01
C ARG A 66 4.06 23.01 -14.98
N GLN A 67 4.60 23.43 -13.84
CA GLN A 67 5.99 23.87 -13.74
C GLN A 67 6.99 22.74 -13.49
N SER A 68 6.53 21.59 -13.02
CA SER A 68 7.42 20.48 -12.64
C SER A 68 7.93 19.73 -13.86
N GLU A 69 8.99 18.96 -13.71
CA GLU A 69 9.44 17.96 -14.71
C GLU A 69 9.17 16.55 -14.19
N MET A 70 9.23 16.37 -12.87
CA MET A 70 8.76 15.17 -12.18
C MET A 70 7.70 15.54 -11.15
N ILE A 71 6.57 14.83 -11.15
CA ILE A 71 5.55 14.89 -10.11
C ILE A 71 5.70 13.67 -9.22
N MET A 72 5.90 13.91 -7.93
CA MET A 72 5.87 12.90 -6.89
C MET A 72 4.52 12.96 -6.17
N LYS A 73 3.81 11.83 -6.18
CA LYS A 73 2.53 11.66 -5.47
C LYS A 73 2.57 10.42 -4.60
N VAL A 74 1.62 10.31 -3.68
CA VAL A 74 1.33 9.07 -2.94
C VAL A 74 0.37 8.21 -3.74
N LYS A 75 -0.80 8.74 -4.12
CA LYS A 75 -1.85 7.96 -4.79
C LYS A 75 -1.92 8.25 -6.28
N GLU A 76 -2.55 7.34 -6.99
CA GLU A 76 -2.80 7.47 -8.41
C GLU A 76 -3.60 8.75 -8.72
N PRO A 77 -3.31 9.43 -9.84
CA PRO A 77 -4.08 10.61 -10.21
C PRO A 77 -5.57 10.28 -10.39
N LEU A 78 -6.44 11.17 -9.93
CA LEU A 78 -7.89 11.09 -10.19
C LEU A 78 -8.25 11.75 -11.52
N ALA A 79 -9.46 11.53 -12.02
CA ALA A 79 -9.93 12.08 -13.30
C ALA A 79 -9.76 13.61 -13.42
N SER A 80 -9.91 14.35 -12.33
CA SER A 80 -9.69 15.80 -12.28
C SER A 80 -8.23 16.22 -12.49
N GLU A 81 -7.27 15.31 -12.32
CA GLU A 81 -5.84 15.56 -12.50
C GLU A 81 -5.34 15.17 -13.90
N TYR A 82 -6.13 14.44 -14.71
CA TYR A 82 -5.71 13.97 -16.04
C TYR A 82 -5.41 15.12 -17.00
N THR A 83 -6.09 16.25 -16.83
CA THR A 83 -5.88 17.47 -17.64
C THR A 83 -4.46 18.04 -17.51
N TYR A 84 -3.67 17.60 -16.53
CA TYR A 84 -2.31 18.07 -16.29
C TYR A 84 -1.22 17.20 -16.94
N PHE A 85 -1.61 16.06 -17.52
CA PHE A 85 -0.69 15.14 -18.15
C PHE A 85 -0.07 15.73 -19.41
N ARG A 86 1.20 15.38 -19.64
CA ARG A 86 1.98 15.85 -20.79
C ARG A 86 3.13 14.88 -21.11
N PRO A 87 3.61 14.84 -22.36
CA PRO A 87 4.62 13.87 -22.79
C PRO A 87 6.00 14.00 -22.13
N ASP A 88 6.35 15.19 -21.63
CA ASP A 88 7.63 15.47 -20.96
C ASP A 88 7.59 15.24 -19.44
N LEU A 89 6.42 14.88 -18.88
CA LEU A 89 6.25 14.68 -17.45
C LEU A 89 6.69 13.27 -17.04
N VAL A 90 7.48 13.20 -15.96
CA VAL A 90 7.68 11.98 -15.17
C VAL A 90 6.67 11.98 -14.02
N LEU A 91 5.85 10.95 -13.94
CA LEU A 91 4.96 10.71 -12.81
C LEU A 91 5.51 9.55 -11.98
N PHE A 92 5.84 9.80 -10.71
CA PHE A 92 6.37 8.79 -9.78
C PHE A 92 5.45 8.66 -8.57
N THR A 93 4.66 7.58 -8.52
CA THR A 93 3.60 7.38 -7.51
C THR A 93 3.08 5.93 -7.47
N TYR A 94 2.15 5.59 -6.57
CA TYR A 94 1.35 4.36 -6.71
C TYR A 94 0.35 4.53 -7.85
N LEU A 95 0.26 3.57 -8.78
CA LEU A 95 -0.63 3.71 -9.95
C LEU A 95 -1.77 2.69 -9.98
N HIS A 96 -1.50 1.44 -9.59
CA HIS A 96 -2.42 0.30 -9.62
C HIS A 96 -3.16 0.16 -10.96
N LEU A 97 -2.47 0.38 -12.08
CA LEU A 97 -3.09 0.56 -13.40
C LEU A 97 -4.00 -0.59 -13.84
N ALA A 98 -3.70 -1.83 -13.43
CA ALA A 98 -4.56 -2.98 -13.72
C ALA A 98 -6.01 -2.81 -13.21
N ALA A 99 -6.21 -2.05 -12.14
CA ALA A 99 -7.53 -1.73 -11.58
C ALA A 99 -8.09 -0.37 -12.05
N GLU A 100 -7.31 0.43 -12.79
CA GLU A 100 -7.62 1.81 -13.15
C GLU A 100 -7.52 2.04 -14.67
N PRO A 101 -8.41 1.43 -15.48
CA PRO A 101 -8.32 1.47 -16.95
C PRO A 101 -8.42 2.89 -17.52
N ALA A 102 -9.23 3.76 -16.90
CA ALA A 102 -9.38 5.15 -17.32
C ALA A 102 -8.09 5.96 -17.12
N LEU A 103 -7.39 5.75 -16.00
CA LEU A 103 -6.09 6.35 -15.74
C LEU A 103 -5.04 5.82 -16.73
N ALA A 104 -5.01 4.50 -16.95
CA ALA A 104 -4.07 3.89 -17.88
C ALA A 104 -4.23 4.47 -19.30
N GLN A 105 -5.47 4.62 -19.77
CA GLN A 105 -5.78 5.26 -21.05
C GLN A 105 -5.30 6.72 -21.08
N ALA A 106 -5.61 7.51 -20.04
CA ALA A 106 -5.22 8.91 -19.98
C ALA A 106 -3.68 9.10 -19.97
N LEU A 107 -2.93 8.26 -19.26
CA LEU A 107 -1.46 8.28 -19.27
C LEU A 107 -0.92 7.93 -20.66
N LYS A 108 -1.51 6.92 -21.32
CA LYS A 108 -1.15 6.48 -22.67
C LYS A 108 -1.38 7.60 -23.69
N ASP A 109 -2.56 8.20 -23.71
CA ASP A 109 -2.94 9.24 -24.67
C ASP A 109 -2.10 10.50 -24.56
N ASN A 110 -1.63 10.82 -23.34
CA ASN A 110 -0.81 12.00 -23.08
C ASN A 110 0.70 11.71 -23.09
N GLY A 111 1.11 10.48 -23.39
CA GLY A 111 2.52 10.11 -23.52
C GLY A 111 3.34 10.22 -22.23
N VAL A 112 2.71 10.18 -21.05
CA VAL A 112 3.39 10.38 -19.76
C VAL A 112 4.37 9.25 -19.47
N THR A 113 5.53 9.58 -18.92
CA THR A 113 6.43 8.58 -18.34
C THR A 113 5.96 8.26 -16.92
N ALA A 114 5.27 7.14 -16.73
CA ALA A 114 4.67 6.77 -15.45
C ALA A 114 5.43 5.60 -14.80
N ILE A 115 6.02 5.87 -13.63
CA ILE A 115 6.77 4.91 -12.83
C ILE A 115 5.96 4.60 -11.57
N ALA A 116 5.56 3.34 -11.42
CA ALA A 116 4.75 2.85 -10.31
C ALA A 116 5.63 2.41 -9.13
N TYR A 117 5.32 2.89 -7.92
CA TYR A 117 6.02 2.44 -6.71
C TYR A 117 5.88 0.93 -6.50
N GLU A 118 4.69 0.39 -6.73
CA GLU A 118 4.35 -1.01 -6.48
C GLU A 118 4.92 -2.01 -7.49
N THR A 119 5.58 -1.56 -8.56
CA THR A 119 6.24 -2.41 -9.55
C THR A 119 7.77 -2.25 -9.57
N VAL A 120 8.32 -1.29 -8.81
CA VAL A 120 9.77 -1.25 -8.53
C VAL A 120 10.13 -2.51 -7.74
N GLU A 121 11.02 -3.32 -8.29
CA GLU A 121 11.36 -4.64 -7.75
C GLU A 121 12.88 -4.83 -7.57
N VAL A 122 13.28 -5.36 -6.41
CA VAL A 122 14.66 -5.79 -6.12
C VAL A 122 14.60 -7.22 -5.60
N ASN A 123 15.27 -8.16 -6.27
CA ASN A 123 15.33 -9.57 -5.84
C ASN A 123 13.93 -10.17 -5.51
N HIS A 124 12.93 -9.92 -6.37
CA HIS A 124 11.54 -10.35 -6.15
C HIS A 124 10.84 -9.75 -4.92
N THR A 125 11.37 -8.65 -4.40
CA THR A 125 10.74 -7.85 -3.34
C THR A 125 10.35 -6.48 -3.88
N LEU A 126 9.28 -5.91 -3.34
CA LEU A 126 8.75 -4.60 -3.73
C LEU A 126 9.16 -3.57 -2.66
N PRO A 127 10.37 -2.98 -2.73
CA PRO A 127 10.92 -2.13 -1.67
C PRO A 127 10.04 -0.91 -1.37
N LEU A 128 9.36 -0.36 -2.36
CA LEU A 128 8.53 0.84 -2.16
C LEU A 128 7.15 0.51 -1.58
N LEU A 129 6.65 -0.71 -1.79
CA LEU A 129 5.41 -1.22 -1.21
C LEU A 129 5.58 -1.79 0.21
N THR A 130 6.78 -2.32 0.49
CA THR A 130 7.14 -2.92 1.78
C THR A 130 6.73 -2.06 2.98
N PRO A 131 7.12 -0.78 3.11
CA PRO A 131 6.75 0.01 4.29
C PRO A 131 5.24 0.18 4.47
N MET A 132 4.47 0.25 3.38
CA MET A 132 3.00 0.34 3.46
C MET A 132 2.40 -0.97 3.95
N SER A 133 2.97 -2.10 3.52
CA SER A 133 2.60 -3.44 4.00
C SER A 133 2.96 -3.62 5.48
N GLU A 134 4.10 -3.10 5.93
CA GLU A 134 4.48 -3.12 7.34
C GLU A 134 3.50 -2.33 8.21
N VAL A 135 3.16 -1.10 7.80
CA VAL A 135 2.17 -0.27 8.49
C VAL A 135 0.81 -0.96 8.55
N ALA A 136 0.30 -1.44 7.40
CA ALA A 136 -1.00 -2.11 7.34
C ALA A 136 -1.06 -3.37 8.22
N GLY A 137 0.00 -4.19 8.19
CA GLY A 137 0.12 -5.37 9.05
C GLY A 137 0.07 -5.01 10.53
N ARG A 138 0.79 -3.99 10.97
CA ARG A 138 0.75 -3.56 12.38
C ARG A 138 -0.61 -3.00 12.79
N MET A 139 -1.18 -2.15 11.94
CA MET A 139 -2.48 -1.54 12.18
C MET A 139 -3.61 -2.56 12.23
N SER A 140 -3.54 -3.64 11.43
CA SER A 140 -4.59 -4.67 11.39
C SER A 140 -4.89 -5.28 12.76
N VAL A 141 -3.87 -5.46 13.60
CA VAL A 141 -4.03 -5.95 14.97
C VAL A 141 -4.60 -4.88 15.89
N GLN A 142 -4.13 -3.63 15.79
CA GLN A 142 -4.63 -2.53 16.62
C GLN A 142 -6.11 -2.27 16.37
N ILE A 143 -6.49 -2.23 15.09
CA ILE A 143 -7.87 -2.08 14.62
C ILE A 143 -8.70 -3.29 15.03
N GLY A 144 -8.21 -4.50 14.78
CA GLY A 144 -8.89 -5.72 15.21
C GLY A 144 -9.15 -5.76 16.72
N ALA A 145 -8.16 -5.36 17.53
CA ALA A 145 -8.30 -5.26 18.98
C ALA A 145 -9.35 -4.22 19.40
N GLN A 146 -9.41 -3.07 18.72
CA GLN A 146 -10.43 -2.05 18.94
C GLN A 146 -11.83 -2.59 18.64
N PHE A 147 -12.02 -3.20 17.46
CA PHE A 147 -13.34 -3.70 17.04
C PHE A 147 -13.78 -4.96 17.79
N LEU A 148 -12.86 -5.67 18.46
CA LEU A 148 -13.22 -6.75 19.38
C LEU A 148 -13.90 -6.25 20.66
N GLN A 149 -13.80 -4.97 21.00
CA GLN A 149 -14.46 -4.40 22.18
C GLN A 149 -15.98 -4.36 22.00
N LYS A 150 -16.73 -4.59 23.08
CA LYS A 150 -18.18 -4.70 23.02
C LYS A 150 -18.86 -3.40 22.57
N SER A 151 -18.29 -2.25 22.94
CA SER A 151 -18.74 -0.92 22.51
C SER A 151 -18.65 -0.70 21.00
N ASN A 152 -17.80 -1.46 20.31
CA ASN A 152 -17.62 -1.39 18.86
C ASN A 152 -18.32 -2.55 18.12
N GLY A 153 -19.19 -3.30 18.80
CA GLY A 153 -19.97 -4.41 18.23
C GLY A 153 -19.31 -5.80 18.35
N GLY A 154 -18.03 -5.87 18.71
CA GLY A 154 -17.32 -7.14 18.89
C GLY A 154 -17.78 -7.95 20.09
N GLN A 155 -17.19 -9.13 20.25
CA GLN A 155 -17.54 -10.07 21.34
C GLN A 155 -17.16 -9.57 22.75
N GLY A 156 -16.36 -8.50 22.87
CA GLY A 156 -16.00 -7.90 24.16
C GLY A 156 -14.81 -8.56 24.84
N ILE A 157 -13.83 -9.03 24.07
CA ILE A 157 -12.63 -9.67 24.61
C ILE A 157 -11.43 -8.73 24.61
N LEU A 158 -10.48 -9.00 25.51
CA LEU A 158 -9.15 -8.43 25.50
C LEU A 158 -8.18 -9.47 24.94
N LEU A 159 -7.47 -9.16 23.84
CA LEU A 159 -6.56 -10.11 23.18
C LEU A 159 -5.52 -10.72 24.15
N ALA A 160 -5.00 -9.92 25.07
CA ALA A 160 -4.01 -10.35 26.06
C ALA A 160 -4.56 -11.33 27.11
N GLY A 161 -5.89 -11.34 27.31
CA GLY A 161 -6.50 -11.86 28.53
C GLY A 161 -5.95 -11.17 29.78
N VAL A 162 -6.06 -11.87 30.92
CA VAL A 162 -5.43 -11.55 32.21
C VAL A 162 -5.13 -12.88 32.92
N PRO A 163 -4.30 -12.92 33.99
CA PRO A 163 -4.07 -14.17 34.72
C PRO A 163 -5.37 -14.87 35.14
N GLY A 164 -5.54 -16.13 34.74
CA GLY A 164 -6.76 -16.92 34.96
C GLY A 164 -7.83 -16.79 33.85
N VAL A 165 -7.59 -15.99 32.81
CA VAL A 165 -8.51 -15.78 31.67
C VAL A 165 -7.79 -16.10 30.36
N ASN A 166 -8.49 -16.77 29.44
CA ASN A 166 -7.94 -17.13 28.13
C ASN A 166 -7.51 -15.90 27.32
N ARG A 167 -6.46 -16.08 26.52
CA ARG A 167 -6.04 -15.12 25.49
C ARG A 167 -6.98 -15.18 24.29
N GLY A 168 -7.08 -14.07 23.57
CA GLY A 168 -7.75 -14.03 22.27
C GLY A 168 -6.93 -14.76 21.20
N LYS A 169 -7.62 -15.44 20.30
CA LYS A 169 -7.05 -16.19 19.18
C LYS A 169 -7.04 -15.36 17.91
N ILE A 170 -5.86 -15.15 17.33
CA ILE A 170 -5.68 -14.45 16.06
C ILE A 170 -5.25 -15.44 14.97
N ALA A 171 -6.02 -15.49 13.89
CA ALA A 171 -5.68 -16.19 12.66
C ALA A 171 -5.14 -15.19 11.64
N ILE A 172 -3.97 -15.46 11.07
CA ILE A 172 -3.34 -14.63 10.03
C ILE A 172 -3.20 -15.48 8.78
N LEU A 173 -3.87 -15.10 7.70
CA LEU A 173 -3.75 -15.76 6.40
C LEU A 173 -2.73 -15.00 5.54
N GLY A 174 -1.60 -15.63 5.26
CA GLY A 174 -0.46 -15.03 4.56
C GLY A 174 0.65 -14.65 5.54
N GLY A 175 1.82 -15.24 5.36
CA GLY A 175 3.04 -15.05 6.15
C GLY A 175 4.00 -14.00 5.59
N GLY A 176 3.61 -13.25 4.55
CA GLY A 176 4.42 -12.19 3.95
C GLY A 176 4.65 -10.99 4.87
N ILE A 177 5.00 -9.83 4.32
CA ILE A 177 5.35 -8.62 5.09
C ILE A 177 4.20 -8.18 6.01
N VAL A 178 2.96 -8.13 5.49
CA VAL A 178 1.76 -7.78 6.27
C VAL A 178 1.57 -8.75 7.43
N GLY A 179 1.51 -10.06 7.14
CA GLY A 179 1.27 -11.09 8.16
C GLY A 179 2.36 -11.17 9.22
N THR A 180 3.61 -10.98 8.83
CA THR A 180 4.74 -10.94 9.78
C THR A 180 4.64 -9.76 10.74
N ASN A 181 4.25 -8.59 10.24
CA ASN A 181 4.07 -7.41 11.07
C ASN A 181 2.81 -7.49 11.95
N ALA A 182 1.75 -8.10 11.44
CA ALA A 182 0.58 -8.46 12.25
C ALA A 182 0.99 -9.42 13.38
N ALA A 183 1.75 -10.47 13.09
CA ALA A 183 2.23 -11.41 14.10
C ALA A 183 3.07 -10.72 15.18
N LYS A 184 4.02 -9.83 14.79
CA LYS A 184 4.80 -9.01 15.75
C LYS A 184 3.92 -8.24 16.72
N MET A 185 2.86 -7.61 16.23
CA MET A 185 1.93 -6.85 17.09
C MET A 185 1.05 -7.75 17.94
N ALA A 186 0.53 -8.83 17.36
CA ALA A 186 -0.32 -9.79 18.07
C ALA A 186 0.41 -10.47 19.24
N ILE A 187 1.65 -10.90 19.02
CA ILE A 187 2.53 -11.45 20.07
C ILE A 187 2.83 -10.39 21.12
N GLY A 188 3.13 -9.16 20.71
CA GLY A 188 3.38 -8.04 21.63
C GLY A 188 2.19 -7.71 22.54
N LEU A 189 0.96 -7.89 22.05
CA LEU A 189 -0.26 -7.80 22.85
C LEU A 189 -0.54 -9.05 23.70
N GLY A 190 0.24 -10.12 23.55
CA GLY A 190 0.06 -11.36 24.30
C GLY A 190 -1.05 -12.27 23.77
N ALA A 191 -1.46 -12.14 22.51
CA ALA A 191 -2.48 -13.01 21.90
C ALA A 191 -1.95 -14.42 21.59
N ASP A 192 -2.86 -15.35 21.32
CA ASP A 192 -2.55 -16.68 20.74
C ASP A 192 -2.62 -16.56 19.20
N VAL A 193 -1.50 -16.78 18.51
CA VAL A 193 -1.34 -16.43 17.09
C VAL A 193 -1.10 -17.67 16.24
N THR A 194 -1.93 -17.85 15.21
CA THR A 194 -1.72 -18.86 14.16
C THR A 194 -1.55 -18.20 12.81
N ILE A 195 -0.44 -18.48 12.12
CA ILE A 195 -0.15 -18.01 10.76
C ILE A 195 -0.32 -19.18 9.78
N ILE A 196 -1.06 -18.95 8.70
CA ILE A 196 -1.29 -19.91 7.62
C ILE A 196 -0.65 -19.40 6.33
N ASP A 197 0.20 -20.20 5.68
CA ASP A 197 0.84 -19.85 4.41
C ASP A 197 0.98 -21.09 3.50
N LEU A 198 1.04 -20.88 2.18
CA LEU A 198 1.26 -21.94 1.19
C LEU A 198 2.74 -22.34 1.09
N ASN A 199 3.66 -21.44 1.44
CA ASN A 199 5.08 -21.64 1.30
C ASN A 199 5.70 -22.21 2.59
N ALA A 200 6.07 -23.49 2.55
CA ALA A 200 6.70 -24.18 3.68
C ALA A 200 8.04 -23.55 4.11
N GLU A 201 8.81 -23.00 3.18
CA GLU A 201 10.04 -22.27 3.51
C GLU A 201 9.74 -20.98 4.26
N ARG A 202 8.67 -20.28 3.85
CA ARG A 202 8.22 -19.10 4.57
C ARG A 202 7.77 -19.42 5.99
N LEU A 203 7.04 -20.53 6.18
CA LEU A 203 6.65 -20.99 7.50
C LEU A 203 7.86 -21.36 8.37
N ARG A 204 8.90 -22.00 7.81
CA ARG A 204 10.16 -22.24 8.52
C ARG A 204 10.82 -20.94 9.00
N GLN A 205 10.92 -19.94 8.12
CA GLN A 205 11.47 -18.63 8.50
C GLN A 205 10.67 -17.97 9.64
N LEU A 206 9.33 -18.07 9.62
CA LEU A 206 8.49 -17.53 10.68
C LEU A 206 8.68 -18.29 12.00
N ASP A 207 8.81 -19.61 11.94
CA ASP A 207 9.15 -20.46 13.09
C ASP A 207 10.52 -20.08 13.67
N ASP A 208 11.53 -19.84 12.84
CA ASP A 208 12.86 -19.39 13.29
C ASP A 208 12.81 -17.99 13.94
N ILE A 209 11.97 -17.08 13.43
CA ILE A 209 11.85 -15.70 13.93
C ILE A 209 11.11 -15.64 15.27
N PHE A 210 10.01 -16.40 15.41
CA PHE A 210 9.09 -16.26 16.54
C PHE A 210 9.12 -17.46 17.50
N GLY A 211 9.74 -18.56 17.11
CA GLY A 211 9.77 -19.80 17.87
C GLY A 211 8.36 -20.26 18.27
N THR A 212 8.23 -20.70 19.52
CA THR A 212 6.98 -21.22 20.07
C THR A 212 5.93 -20.14 20.40
N HIS A 213 6.19 -18.87 20.09
CA HIS A 213 5.21 -17.80 20.30
C HIS A 213 4.09 -17.79 19.26
N ILE A 214 4.25 -18.48 18.14
CA ILE A 214 3.22 -18.65 17.11
C ILE A 214 3.01 -20.12 16.79
N LYS A 215 1.88 -20.42 16.17
CA LYS A 215 1.66 -21.65 15.42
C LYS A 215 1.74 -21.36 13.93
N THR A 216 2.47 -22.17 13.17
CA THR A 216 2.51 -22.13 11.71
C THR A 216 1.75 -23.33 11.13
N LEU A 217 0.92 -23.11 10.11
CA LEU A 217 0.16 -24.16 9.44
C LEU A 217 0.25 -24.01 7.92
N MET A 218 0.33 -25.14 7.20
CA MET A 218 0.22 -25.15 5.74
C MET A 218 -1.18 -24.72 5.33
N SER A 219 -1.26 -23.84 4.33
CA SER A 219 -2.52 -23.37 3.76
C SER A 219 -3.19 -24.45 2.92
N ASN A 220 -4.35 -24.91 3.39
CA ASN A 220 -5.28 -25.77 2.67
C ASN A 220 -6.70 -25.52 3.22
N PRO A 221 -7.77 -25.90 2.50
CA PRO A 221 -9.14 -25.60 2.91
C PRO A 221 -9.49 -26.08 4.32
N PHE A 222 -8.97 -27.25 4.73
CA PHE A 222 -9.20 -27.80 6.07
C PHE A 222 -8.57 -26.94 7.17
N ASN A 223 -7.28 -26.63 7.04
CA ASN A 223 -6.57 -25.80 8.03
C ASN A 223 -7.13 -24.39 8.12
N ILE A 224 -7.54 -23.80 6.99
CA ILE A 224 -8.18 -22.48 6.98
C ILE A 224 -9.51 -22.54 7.73
N ALA A 225 -10.41 -23.48 7.38
CA ALA A 225 -11.71 -23.60 8.00
C ALA A 225 -11.63 -23.78 9.52
N GLU A 226 -10.79 -24.72 9.99
CA GLU A 226 -10.65 -25.00 11.43
C GLU A 226 -10.05 -23.82 12.20
N THR A 227 -9.07 -23.13 11.61
CA THR A 227 -8.42 -21.98 12.26
C THR A 227 -9.36 -20.77 12.31
N VAL A 228 -10.03 -20.45 11.20
CA VAL A 228 -10.99 -19.34 11.09
C VAL A 228 -12.16 -19.53 12.04
N LYS A 229 -12.73 -20.74 12.12
CA LYS A 229 -13.82 -21.08 13.05
C LYS A 229 -13.50 -20.76 14.51
N GLN A 230 -12.24 -20.95 14.92
CA GLN A 230 -11.80 -20.70 16.29
C GLN A 230 -11.32 -19.27 16.54
N ALA A 231 -11.09 -18.50 15.47
CA ALA A 231 -10.51 -17.18 15.55
C ALA A 231 -11.47 -16.16 16.18
N ASP A 232 -10.91 -15.35 17.06
CA ASP A 232 -11.56 -14.15 17.56
C ASP A 232 -11.32 -12.98 16.60
N LEU A 233 -10.09 -12.91 16.07
CA LEU A 233 -9.70 -11.98 15.02
C LEU A 233 -9.08 -12.75 13.85
N LEU A 234 -9.58 -12.53 12.65
CA LEU A 234 -8.99 -12.99 11.41
C LEU A 234 -8.35 -11.81 10.67
N ILE A 235 -7.09 -11.94 10.29
CA ILE A 235 -6.37 -10.98 9.46
C ILE A 235 -6.07 -11.64 8.12
N SER A 236 -6.69 -11.13 7.06
CA SER A 236 -6.35 -11.52 5.69
C SER A 236 -5.20 -10.65 5.21
N ALA A 237 -4.04 -11.28 5.01
CA ALA A 237 -2.77 -10.69 4.63
C ALA A 237 -2.21 -11.30 3.32
N VAL A 238 -3.08 -11.87 2.49
CA VAL A 238 -2.72 -12.50 1.22
C VAL A 238 -2.58 -11.42 0.15
N LEU A 239 -1.44 -11.41 -0.51
CA LEU A 239 -1.12 -10.46 -1.57
C LEU A 239 -0.52 -11.24 -2.75
N ILE A 240 -1.05 -11.00 -3.95
CA ILE A 240 -0.41 -11.44 -5.20
C ILE A 240 0.00 -10.16 -5.95
N PRO A 241 1.30 -9.84 -6.04
CA PRO A 241 1.78 -8.65 -6.74
C PRO A 241 1.15 -8.45 -8.11
N GLY A 242 0.54 -7.28 -8.34
CA GLY A 242 -0.05 -6.89 -9.62
C GLY A 242 -1.35 -7.61 -10.02
N ALA A 243 -1.87 -8.53 -9.21
CA ALA A 243 -3.06 -9.32 -9.53
C ALA A 243 -4.15 -9.22 -8.44
N LYS A 244 -5.36 -9.67 -8.76
CA LYS A 244 -6.46 -9.73 -7.78
C LYS A 244 -6.20 -10.78 -6.71
N ALA A 245 -6.55 -10.49 -5.46
CA ALA A 245 -6.44 -11.44 -4.36
C ALA A 245 -7.38 -12.65 -4.55
N PRO A 246 -6.92 -13.89 -4.29
CA PRO A 246 -7.77 -15.07 -4.37
C PRO A 246 -8.74 -15.12 -3.17
N LYS A 247 -9.97 -15.59 -3.40
CA LYS A 247 -10.94 -15.83 -2.34
C LYS A 247 -10.60 -17.12 -1.58
N LEU A 248 -10.01 -16.97 -0.40
CA LEU A 248 -9.53 -18.10 0.43
C LEU A 248 -10.46 -18.40 1.61
N VAL A 249 -11.19 -17.40 2.10
CA VAL A 249 -12.13 -17.55 3.21
C VAL A 249 -13.54 -17.51 2.64
N THR A 250 -14.17 -18.68 2.58
CA THR A 250 -15.50 -18.80 2.00
C THR A 250 -16.57 -18.25 2.93
N GLU A 251 -17.73 -17.93 2.37
CA GLU A 251 -18.89 -17.53 3.17
C GLU A 251 -19.26 -18.57 4.25
N GLU A 252 -19.16 -19.86 3.92
CA GLU A 252 -19.40 -20.96 4.87
C GLU A 252 -18.44 -20.92 6.05
N MET A 253 -17.15 -20.62 5.81
CA MET A 253 -16.16 -20.46 6.88
C MET A 253 -16.52 -19.27 7.78
N VAL A 254 -16.99 -18.15 7.21
CA VAL A 254 -17.41 -16.98 7.99
C VAL A 254 -18.65 -17.27 8.83
N ARG A 255 -19.64 -17.99 8.29
CA ARG A 255 -20.84 -18.44 9.04
C ARG A 255 -20.49 -19.35 10.23
N ALA A 256 -19.39 -20.08 10.15
CA ALA A 256 -18.92 -20.95 11.21
C ALA A 256 -18.10 -20.21 12.30
N MET A 257 -17.75 -18.94 12.11
CA MET A 257 -17.05 -18.15 13.11
C MET A 257 -17.95 -17.84 14.31
N LYS A 258 -17.32 -17.47 15.43
CA LYS A 258 -18.04 -17.01 16.62
C LYS A 258 -18.72 -15.67 16.34
N THR A 259 -19.93 -15.49 16.86
CA THR A 259 -20.59 -14.18 16.87
C THR A 259 -19.75 -13.17 17.66
N GLY A 260 -19.56 -11.98 17.10
CA GLY A 260 -18.72 -10.92 17.63
C GLY A 260 -17.23 -11.06 17.29
N SER A 261 -16.83 -12.08 16.54
CA SER A 261 -15.49 -12.11 15.94
C SER A 261 -15.32 -10.98 14.91
N VAL A 262 -14.07 -10.63 14.65
CA VAL A 262 -13.69 -9.56 13.72
C VAL A 262 -12.86 -10.12 12.59
N ILE A 263 -13.10 -9.65 11.37
CA ILE A 263 -12.28 -9.88 10.18
C ILE A 263 -11.66 -8.54 9.78
N VAL A 264 -10.36 -8.50 9.59
CA VAL A 264 -9.63 -7.38 8.99
C VAL A 264 -9.06 -7.87 7.66
N ASP A 265 -9.65 -7.43 6.55
CA ASP A 265 -9.17 -7.80 5.21
C ASP A 265 -8.20 -6.76 4.67
N VAL A 266 -6.91 -6.93 4.97
CA VAL A 266 -5.86 -6.03 4.48
C VAL A 266 -5.69 -6.15 2.96
N ALA A 267 -6.08 -7.28 2.38
CA ALA A 267 -6.03 -7.51 0.94
C ALA A 267 -7.17 -6.82 0.17
N ILE A 268 -8.05 -6.06 0.85
CA ILE A 268 -9.21 -5.42 0.23
C ILE A 268 -8.83 -4.46 -0.91
N ASP A 269 -7.66 -3.82 -0.82
CA ASP A 269 -7.11 -2.95 -1.87
C ASP A 269 -6.96 -3.66 -3.23
N GLN A 270 -6.91 -5.01 -3.24
CA GLN A 270 -6.81 -5.84 -4.44
C GLN A 270 -8.00 -6.81 -4.58
N GLY A 271 -9.15 -6.44 -4.01
CA GLY A 271 -10.40 -7.20 -4.10
C GLY A 271 -10.69 -8.15 -2.94
N GLY A 272 -9.79 -8.25 -1.95
CA GLY A 272 -9.98 -8.97 -0.68
C GLY A 272 -9.92 -10.49 -0.80
N ALA A 273 -9.40 -11.17 0.22
CA ALA A 273 -9.32 -12.64 0.24
C ALA A 273 -10.53 -13.30 0.93
N VAL A 274 -11.44 -12.50 1.49
CA VAL A 274 -12.65 -12.98 2.17
C VAL A 274 -13.87 -12.77 1.26
N GLU A 275 -14.69 -13.80 1.06
CA GLU A 275 -15.86 -13.73 0.18
C GLU A 275 -16.93 -12.76 0.68
N THR A 276 -17.13 -12.69 2.00
CA THR A 276 -18.15 -11.83 2.61
C THR A 276 -17.73 -10.35 2.68
N CYS A 277 -16.45 -10.05 2.45
CA CYS A 277 -15.95 -8.70 2.18
C CYS A 277 -16.31 -8.31 0.74
N ASP A 278 -17.58 -7.96 0.53
CA ASP A 278 -18.15 -7.69 -0.80
C ASP A 278 -17.99 -6.24 -1.27
N HIS A 279 -17.62 -5.32 -0.38
CA HIS A 279 -17.36 -3.93 -0.70
C HIS A 279 -16.23 -3.35 0.16
N VAL A 280 -15.63 -2.26 -0.34
CA VAL A 280 -14.63 -1.48 0.38
C VAL A 280 -15.36 -0.53 1.33
N THR A 281 -14.93 -0.47 2.59
CA THR A 281 -15.41 0.51 3.58
C THR A 281 -14.49 1.73 3.66
N THR A 282 -14.89 2.76 4.40
CA THR A 282 -14.09 4.00 4.57
C THR A 282 -13.67 4.19 6.03
N HIS A 283 -12.71 5.07 6.29
CA HIS A 283 -12.34 5.40 7.67
C HIS A 283 -13.51 5.95 8.51
N ASP A 284 -14.50 6.61 7.86
CA ASP A 284 -15.69 7.15 8.53
C ASP A 284 -16.71 6.06 8.92
N ASN A 285 -16.86 5.04 8.06
CA ASN A 285 -17.75 3.91 8.28
C ASN A 285 -16.95 2.61 8.06
N PRO A 286 -16.07 2.25 9.01
CA PRO A 286 -15.01 1.27 8.76
C PRO A 286 -15.46 -0.18 8.74
N THR A 287 -16.63 -0.47 9.31
CA THR A 287 -17.11 -1.84 9.48
C THR A 287 -18.55 -2.02 9.02
N PHE A 288 -18.86 -3.27 8.68
CA PHE A 288 -20.23 -3.78 8.56
C PHE A 288 -20.30 -5.16 9.21
N GLU A 289 -21.51 -5.68 9.43
CA GLU A 289 -21.71 -7.01 10.03
C GLU A 289 -22.32 -7.98 9.03
N LYS A 290 -21.80 -9.20 8.96
CA LYS A 290 -22.46 -10.35 8.31
C LYS A 290 -22.31 -11.60 9.16
N TYR A 291 -23.42 -12.33 9.30
CA TYR A 291 -23.48 -13.58 10.08
C TYR A 291 -23.00 -13.42 11.54
N GLY A 292 -23.20 -12.23 12.11
CA GLY A 292 -22.73 -11.91 13.45
C GLY A 292 -21.21 -11.67 13.54
N VAL A 293 -20.51 -11.54 12.41
CA VAL A 293 -19.07 -11.25 12.34
C VAL A 293 -18.90 -9.83 11.80
N LEU A 294 -18.03 -9.04 12.45
CA LEU A 294 -17.68 -7.70 11.98
C LEU A 294 -16.61 -7.77 10.91
N HIS A 295 -16.82 -7.09 9.80
CA HIS A 295 -15.88 -6.97 8.69
C HIS A 295 -15.30 -5.56 8.66
N TYR A 296 -13.99 -5.47 8.80
CA TYR A 296 -13.21 -4.28 8.51
C TYR A 296 -12.53 -4.47 7.15
N SER A 297 -12.99 -3.70 6.16
CA SER A 297 -12.54 -3.77 4.76
C SER A 297 -12.18 -2.38 4.24
N VAL A 298 -11.54 -1.58 5.10
CA VAL A 298 -11.11 -0.23 4.75
C VAL A 298 -9.88 -0.32 3.87
N ALA A 299 -10.01 0.21 2.66
CA ALA A 299 -8.87 0.42 1.77
C ALA A 299 -7.93 1.48 2.33
N ASN A 300 -6.66 1.43 1.93
CA ASN A 300 -5.69 2.47 2.29
C ASN A 300 -5.52 2.66 3.82
N MET A 301 -5.39 1.56 4.58
CA MET A 301 -5.16 1.61 6.03
C MET A 301 -4.00 2.54 6.44
N PRO A 302 -2.84 2.58 5.74
CA PRO A 302 -1.73 3.46 6.13
C PRO A 302 -2.06 4.96 6.07
N GLY A 303 -3.12 5.36 5.37
CA GLY A 303 -3.59 6.75 5.32
C GLY A 303 -4.08 7.28 6.67
N ALA A 304 -4.47 6.42 7.61
CA ALA A 304 -4.90 6.81 8.95
C ALA A 304 -3.76 7.16 9.92
N VAL A 305 -2.50 6.83 9.57
CA VAL A 305 -1.31 7.17 10.36
C VAL A 305 -0.30 7.97 9.53
N PRO A 306 -0.73 9.09 8.91
CA PRO A 306 -0.02 9.77 7.83
C PRO A 306 1.38 10.23 8.22
N ARG A 307 1.59 10.63 9.48
CA ARG A 307 2.92 10.98 9.99
C ARG A 307 3.92 9.83 9.82
N THR A 308 3.51 8.63 10.25
CA THR A 308 4.36 7.43 10.20
C THR A 308 4.52 6.93 8.77
N SER A 309 3.41 6.81 8.04
CA SER A 309 3.41 6.25 6.69
C SER A 309 4.07 7.17 5.66
N THR A 310 3.93 8.49 5.76
CA THR A 310 4.68 9.45 4.94
C THR A 310 6.19 9.27 5.12
N ILE A 311 6.68 9.22 6.37
CA ILE A 311 8.12 9.05 6.64
C ILE A 311 8.59 7.68 6.14
N ALA A 312 7.83 6.62 6.40
CA ALA A 312 8.19 5.27 5.97
C ALA A 312 8.26 5.13 4.44
N LEU A 313 7.29 5.71 3.71
CA LEU A 313 7.27 5.72 2.25
C LEU A 313 8.42 6.56 1.69
N THR A 314 8.56 7.79 2.15
CA THR A 314 9.54 8.74 1.59
C THR A 314 10.99 8.32 1.84
N ASN A 315 11.27 7.61 2.93
CA ASN A 315 12.59 7.04 3.19
C ASN A 315 13.06 6.08 2.09
N VAL A 316 12.12 5.32 1.50
CA VAL A 316 12.46 4.33 0.45
C VAL A 316 12.28 4.88 -0.96
N THR A 317 11.41 5.86 -1.20
CA THR A 317 11.22 6.46 -2.53
C THR A 317 12.27 7.52 -2.87
N LEU A 318 12.78 8.25 -1.87
CA LEU A 318 13.72 9.35 -2.07
C LEU A 318 14.99 8.94 -2.84
N PRO A 319 15.66 7.80 -2.58
CA PRO A 319 16.83 7.38 -3.35
C PRO A 319 16.55 7.22 -4.85
N TYR A 320 15.41 6.65 -5.22
CA TYR A 320 15.00 6.48 -6.62
C TYR A 320 14.63 7.81 -7.26
N ALA A 321 13.90 8.66 -6.54
CA ALA A 321 13.52 9.98 -7.02
C ALA A 321 14.75 10.89 -7.26
N LEU A 322 15.75 10.84 -6.37
CA LEU A 322 17.03 11.53 -6.57
C LEU A 322 17.81 10.97 -7.76
N GLN A 323 17.77 9.66 -7.98
CA GLN A 323 18.41 9.07 -9.17
C GLN A 323 17.79 9.60 -10.46
N ILE A 324 16.46 9.64 -10.54
CA ILE A 324 15.72 10.23 -11.68
C ILE A 324 16.09 11.70 -11.85
N ALA A 325 16.09 12.48 -10.76
CA ALA A 325 16.35 13.91 -10.82
C ALA A 325 17.79 14.26 -11.24
N ASN A 326 18.77 13.49 -10.76
CA ASN A 326 20.20 13.72 -11.03
C ASN A 326 20.59 13.35 -12.47
N LYS A 327 20.07 12.22 -12.99
CA LYS A 327 20.50 11.64 -14.26
C LYS A 327 19.53 11.91 -15.41
N GLY A 328 18.30 12.29 -15.08
CA GLY A 328 17.18 12.21 -16.01
C GLY A 328 16.62 10.80 -16.09
N VAL A 329 15.36 10.70 -16.52
CA VAL A 329 14.57 9.45 -16.43
C VAL A 329 15.16 8.31 -17.27
N GLN A 330 15.66 8.61 -18.47
CA GLN A 330 16.18 7.58 -19.38
C GLN A 330 17.44 6.91 -18.81
N GLU A 331 18.45 7.69 -18.43
CA GLU A 331 19.69 7.17 -17.84
C GLU A 331 19.42 6.47 -16.51
N ALA A 332 18.56 7.03 -15.66
CA ALA A 332 18.18 6.41 -14.39
C ALA A 332 17.56 5.01 -14.57
N ILE A 333 16.68 4.83 -15.57
CA ILE A 333 16.04 3.56 -15.89
C ILE A 333 17.06 2.54 -16.41
N PHE A 334 17.98 2.94 -17.30
CA PHE A 334 18.95 2.01 -17.87
C PHE A 334 20.02 1.55 -16.87
N GLU A 335 20.39 2.40 -15.91
CA GLU A 335 21.39 2.04 -14.90
C GLU A 335 20.81 1.34 -13.67
N ASN A 336 19.49 1.40 -13.46
CA ASN A 336 18.83 0.76 -12.33
C ASN A 336 17.69 -0.15 -12.79
N ASN A 337 17.98 -1.45 -12.84
CA ASN A 337 17.00 -2.46 -13.23
C ASN A 337 15.74 -2.46 -12.34
N ALA A 338 15.86 -2.15 -11.05
CA ALA A 338 14.70 -2.08 -10.16
C ALA A 338 13.76 -0.95 -10.57
N LEU A 339 14.33 0.22 -10.91
CA LEU A 339 13.57 1.34 -11.42
C LEU A 339 12.98 1.04 -12.80
N LYS A 340 13.72 0.33 -13.65
CA LYS A 340 13.27 -0.13 -14.97
C LYS A 340 12.00 -0.97 -14.88
N LEU A 341 11.93 -1.91 -13.95
CA LEU A 341 10.73 -2.72 -13.70
C LEU A 341 9.55 -1.89 -13.18
N GLY A 342 9.82 -0.74 -12.56
CA GLY A 342 8.82 0.22 -12.12
C GLY A 342 8.14 1.00 -13.26
N VAL A 343 8.68 0.99 -14.48
CA VAL A 343 8.13 1.76 -15.60
C VAL A 343 6.91 1.04 -16.15
N ASN A 344 5.72 1.64 -15.97
CA ASN A 344 4.47 1.07 -16.45
C ASN A 344 4.00 1.70 -17.78
N MET A 345 4.27 2.99 -17.97
CA MET A 345 3.94 3.73 -19.19
C MET A 345 5.14 4.57 -19.63
N LEU A 346 5.42 4.57 -20.93
CA LEU A 346 6.50 5.36 -21.52
C LEU A 346 6.15 5.77 -22.95
N ASN A 347 6.17 7.07 -23.24
CA ASN A 347 5.88 7.62 -24.58
C ASN A 347 4.59 7.08 -25.22
N GLY A 348 3.55 6.86 -24.42
CA GLY A 348 2.26 6.36 -24.89
C GLY A 348 2.22 4.85 -25.14
N GLU A 349 3.20 4.10 -24.65
CA GLU A 349 3.21 2.65 -24.67
C GLU A 349 3.17 2.04 -23.27
N VAL A 350 2.54 0.87 -23.16
CA VAL A 350 2.47 0.09 -21.92
C VAL A 350 3.70 -0.81 -21.86
N THR A 351 4.50 -0.66 -20.81
CA THR A 351 5.78 -1.39 -20.65
C THR A 351 5.72 -2.46 -19.56
N CYS A 352 4.66 -2.47 -18.74
CA CYS A 352 4.44 -3.46 -17.71
C CYS A 352 3.57 -4.61 -18.22
N GLU A 353 4.10 -5.84 -18.22
CA GLU A 353 3.44 -7.03 -18.75
C GLU A 353 2.10 -7.33 -18.05
N VAL A 354 2.06 -7.20 -16.73
CA VAL A 354 0.85 -7.48 -15.94
C VAL A 354 -0.27 -6.50 -16.30
N VAL A 355 0.06 -5.21 -16.40
CA VAL A 355 -0.90 -4.17 -16.80
C VAL A 355 -1.39 -4.39 -18.23
N ALA A 356 -0.47 -4.72 -19.15
CA ALA A 356 -0.82 -4.99 -20.54
C ALA A 356 -1.78 -6.17 -20.65
N LYS A 357 -1.52 -7.26 -19.92
CA LYS A 357 -2.38 -8.45 -19.91
C LYS A 357 -3.78 -8.18 -19.34
N GLU A 358 -3.87 -7.53 -18.18
CA GLU A 358 -5.15 -7.28 -17.51
C GLU A 358 -6.03 -6.29 -18.28
N LEU A 359 -5.43 -5.30 -18.95
CA LEU A 359 -6.15 -4.27 -19.70
C LEU A 359 -6.29 -4.55 -21.20
N GLY A 360 -5.70 -5.65 -21.70
CA GLY A 360 -5.76 -6.03 -23.11
C GLY A 360 -4.91 -5.14 -24.04
N TYR A 361 -3.81 -4.57 -23.55
CA TYR A 361 -2.86 -3.80 -24.35
C TYR A 361 -1.70 -4.67 -24.86
N ALA A 362 -1.02 -4.21 -25.90
CA ALA A 362 0.28 -4.74 -26.27
C ALA A 362 1.35 -4.25 -25.28
N CYS A 363 2.15 -5.16 -24.75
CA CYS A 363 3.34 -4.82 -23.96
C CYS A 363 4.50 -4.52 -24.91
N VAL A 364 5.14 -3.38 -24.71
CA VAL A 364 6.29 -2.91 -25.51
C VAL A 364 7.52 -2.84 -24.61
N SER A 365 8.70 -3.18 -25.13
CA SER A 365 9.93 -3.02 -24.35
C SER A 365 10.26 -1.54 -24.12
N ILE A 366 10.99 -1.23 -23.04
CA ILE A 366 11.39 0.15 -22.74
C ILE A 366 12.26 0.72 -23.87
N GLU A 367 13.13 -0.10 -24.44
CA GLU A 367 13.98 0.25 -25.58
C GLU A 367 13.16 0.65 -26.80
N GLU A 368 12.14 -0.14 -27.16
CA GLU A 368 11.26 0.17 -28.29
C GLU A 368 10.40 1.41 -28.03
N ALA A 369 9.89 1.58 -26.80
CA ALA A 369 9.09 2.74 -26.41
C ALA A 369 9.91 4.04 -26.49
N LEU A 370 11.21 4.00 -26.16
CA LEU A 370 12.11 5.16 -26.29
C LEU A 370 12.46 5.48 -27.75
N ALA A 371 12.53 4.48 -28.62
CA ALA A 371 12.87 4.66 -30.04
C ALA A 371 11.75 5.32 -30.88
N LYS A 372 10.52 5.42 -30.35
CA LYS A 372 9.36 6.04 -31.03
C LYS A 372 9.30 7.57 -30.91
N LYS A 373 10.28 8.19 -30.23
CA LYS A 373 10.29 9.64 -29.94
C LYS A 373 10.93 10.47 -31.05
#